data_AF-A0A0A8B9C1-F1
#
_entry.id   AF-A0A0A8B9C1-F1
#
_cell.length_a   1.000
_cell.length_b   1.000
_cell.length_c   1.000
_cell.angle_alpha   90.00
_cell.angle_beta   90.00
_cell.angle_gamma   90.00
#
_symmetry.space_group_name_H-M   'P 1'
#
loop_
_entity.id
_entity.type
_entity.pdbx_description
1 polymer ?
#
loop_
_entity_poly.entity_id
_entity_poly.type
_entity_poly.pdbx_seq_one_letter_code
_entity_poly.pdbx_strand_id
1 'polypeptide(L)' 'MHLSDKDYIERWGKAAAVRCLKTAAQTAVALIGGDVVSVIALDWPQIVGVSITAAIVSLLTSVAGLPEVEA' A
#
# COMPACT_ATOMS: atom_id res chain seq x y z
N MET A 1 2.46 -28.40 -9.87
CA MET A 1 3.63 -27.54 -10.11
C MET A 1 4.16 -27.14 -8.73
N HIS A 2 5.24 -27.77 -8.27
CA HIS A 2 5.84 -27.49 -6.97
C HIS A 2 6.69 -26.22 -7.14
N LEU A 3 6.12 -25.05 -6.88
CA LEU A 3 6.91 -23.82 -6.76
C LEU A 3 7.85 -24.02 -5.57
N SER A 4 9.14 -23.74 -5.75
CA SER A 4 10.05 -23.71 -4.61
C SER A 4 9.55 -22.64 -3.64
N ASP A 5 9.56 -22.89 -2.33
CA ASP A 5 9.10 -21.93 -1.30
C ASP A 5 9.71 -20.54 -1.48
N LYS A 6 10.93 -20.49 -2.05
CA LYS A 6 11.64 -19.28 -2.41
C LYS A 6 10.90 -18.43 -3.47
N ASP A 7 10.38 -19.06 -4.52
CA ASP A 7 9.67 -18.37 -5.61
C ASP A 7 8.33 -17.79 -5.14
N TYR A 8 7.68 -18.51 -4.21
CA TYR A 8 6.45 -18.05 -3.57
C TYR A 8 6.70 -16.79 -2.74
N ILE A 9 7.71 -16.80 -1.86
CA ILE A 9 8.05 -15.64 -1.02
C ILE A 9 8.47 -14.44 -1.88
N GLU A 10 9.20 -14.65 -2.97
CA GLU A 10 9.60 -13.57 -3.87
C GLU A 10 8.40 -12.91 -4.56
N ARG A 11 7.46 -13.72 -5.07
CA ARG A 11 6.21 -13.21 -5.67
C ARG A 11 5.33 -12.51 -4.65
N TRP A 12 5.22 -13.08 -3.45
CA TRP A 12 4.48 -12.51 -2.33
C TRP A 12 5.04 -11.14 -1.92
N GLY A 13 6.35 -11.03 -1.76
CA GLY A 13 6.99 -9.77 -1.38
C GLY A 13 6.76 -8.67 -2.43
N LYS A 14 6.86 -9.01 -3.72
CA LYS A 14 6.59 -8.08 -4.83
C LYS A 14 5.13 -7.63 -4.85
N ALA A 15 4.18 -8.56 -4.74
CA ALA A 15 2.75 -8.25 -4.72
C ALA A 15 2.36 -7.40 -3.50
N ALA A 16 2.81 -7.78 -2.31
CA ALA A 16 2.59 -7.03 -1.07
C ALA A 16 3.14 -5.60 -1.16
N ALA A 17 4.35 -5.44 -1.69
CA ALA A 17 4.98 -4.12 -1.86
C ALA A 17 4.19 -3.23 -2.83
N VAL A 18 3.78 -3.77 -3.98
CA VAL A 18 2.96 -3.04 -4.96
C VAL A 18 1.62 -2.62 -4.35
N ARG A 19 0.97 -3.52 -3.62
CA ARG A 19 -0.29 -3.25 -2.93
C ARG A 19 -0.14 -2.15 -1.88
N CYS A 20 0.88 -2.25 -1.03
CA CYS A 20 1.21 -1.27 -0.01
C CYS A 20 1.44 0.12 -0.61
N LEU A 21 2.26 0.20 -1.67
CA LEU A 21 2.54 1.46 -2.37
C LEU A 21 1.29 2.04 -3.03
N LYS A 22 0.46 1.20 -3.64
CA LYS A 22 -0.81 1.61 -4.25
C LYS A 22 -1.79 2.12 -3.18
N THR A 23 -1.88 1.47 -2.03
CA THR A 23 -2.71 1.93 -0.91
C THR A 23 -2.22 3.28 -0.37
N ALA A 24 -0.90 3.46 -0.22
CA ALA A 24 -0.32 4.73 0.19
C ALA A 24 -0.69 5.86 -0.79
N ALA A 25 -0.52 5.62 -2.08
CA ALA A 25 -0.83 6.60 -3.13
C ALA A 25 -2.33 6.92 -3.18
N GLN A 26 -3.21 5.91 -3.11
CA GLN A 26 -4.67 6.12 -3.09
C GLN A 26 -5.10 6.91 -1.85
N THR A 27 -4.50 6.64 -0.69
CA THR A 27 -4.78 7.36 0.55
C THR A 27 -4.34 8.81 0.44
N ALA A 28 -3.14 9.06 -0.08
CA ALA A 28 -2.64 10.42 -0.31
C ALA A 28 -3.55 11.21 -1.26
N VAL A 29 -3.94 10.60 -2.39
CA VAL A 29 -4.85 11.22 -3.37
C VAL A 29 -6.22 11.51 -2.76
N ALA A 30 -6.75 10.60 -1.94
CA ALA A 30 -8.03 10.82 -1.27
C ALA A 30 -7.99 12.00 -0.28
N LEU A 31 -6.89 12.14 0.47
CA LEU A 31 -6.70 13.25 1.40
C LEU A 31 -6.48 14.59 0.69
N ILE A 32 -5.80 14.59 -0.46
CA ILE A 32 -5.62 15.79 -1.29
C ILE A 32 -6.93 16.18 -1.98
N GLY A 33 -7.69 15.22 -2.51
CA GLY A 33 -8.90 15.49 -3.29
C GLY A 33 -10.11 15.94 -2.47
N GLY A 34 -10.09 15.75 -1.15
CA GLY A 34 -11.17 16.18 -0.26
C GLY A 34 -11.20 17.68 -0.01
N ASP A 35 -10.07 18.35 -0.17
CA ASP A 35 -9.88 19.75 0.19
C ASP A 35 -9.39 20.51 -1.05
N VAL A 36 -10.26 21.34 -1.64
CA VAL A 36 -9.97 22.13 -2.85
C VAL A 36 -9.07 23.33 -2.48
N VAL A 37 -7.93 23.05 -1.87
CA VAL A 37 -7.02 24.03 -1.30
C VAL A 37 -5.73 24.04 -2.10
N SER A 38 -5.11 25.21 -2.23
CA SER A 38 -3.79 25.38 -2.83
C SER A 38 -2.81 24.33 -2.29
N VAL A 39 -1.94 23.79 -3.15
CA VAL A 39 -0.94 22.75 -2.82
C VAL A 39 -0.05 23.12 -1.62
N ILE A 40 0.07 24.42 -1.32
CA ILE A 40 0.89 24.95 -0.22
C ILE A 40 0.12 24.95 1.11
N ALA A 41 -1.22 24.96 1.07
CA ALA A 41 -2.09 24.97 2.24
C ALA A 41 -2.43 23.58 2.78
N LEU A 42 -2.00 22.51 2.09
CA LEU A 42 -2.20 21.14 2.52
C LEU A 42 -1.35 20.82 3.75
N ASP A 43 -1.93 20.10 4.71
CA ASP A 43 -1.19 19.53 5.84
C ASP A 43 -0.39 18.30 5.38
N TRP A 44 0.80 18.57 4.82
CA TRP A 44 1.72 17.55 4.34
C TRP A 44 2.13 16.54 5.42
N PRO A 45 2.47 16.95 6.66
CA PRO A 45 2.71 16.01 7.76
C PRO A 45 1.55 15.03 7.97
N GLN A 46 0.30 15.52 8.01
CA GLN A 46 -0.86 14.65 8.17
C GLN A 46 -1.04 13.72 6.99
N ILE A 47 -0.97 14.22 5.75
CA ILE A 47 -1.17 13.43 4.53
C ILE A 47 -0.16 12.29 4.46
N VAL A 48 1.12 12.57 4.71
CA VAL A 48 2.17 11.56 4.74
C VAL A 48 1.94 10.56 5.88
N GLY A 49 1.59 11.04 7.08
CA GLY A 49 1.34 10.18 8.24
C GLY A 49 0.20 9.19 8.03
N VAL A 50 -0.93 9.65 7.51
CA VAL A 50 -2.10 8.79 7.22
C VAL A 50 -1.80 7.84 6.07
N SER A 51 -1.10 8.30 5.03
CA SER A 51 -0.72 7.44 3.88
C SER A 51 0.22 6.32 4.29
N ILE A 52 1.21 6.59 5.14
CA ILE A 52 2.12 5.57 5.68
C ILE A 52 1.34 4.58 6.58
N THR A 53 0.44 5.08 7.41
CA THR A 53 -0.38 4.23 8.28
C THR A 53 -1.23 3.25 7.45
N ALA A 54 -1.87 3.74 6.39
CA ALA A 54 -2.64 2.91 5.45
C ALA A 54 -1.75 1.89 4.72
N ALA A 55 -0.53 2.29 4.35
CA ALA A 55 0.47 1.42 3.75
C ALA A 55 0.87 0.27 4.69
N ILE A 56 1.14 0.57 5.96
CA ILE A 56 1.46 -0.42 7.00
C ILE A 56 0.30 -1.39 7.20
N VAL A 57 -0.93 -0.88 7.32
CA VAL A 57 -2.12 -1.73 7.44
C VAL A 57 -2.29 -2.64 6.22
N SER A 58 -2.03 -2.12 5.01
CA SER A 58 -2.07 -2.91 3.76
C SER A 58 -1.03 -4.02 3.76
N LEU A 59 0.19 -3.73 4.20
CA LEU A 59 1.26 -4.70 4.34
C LEU A 59 0.93 -5.78 5.38
N LEU A 60 0.42 -5.39 6.55
CA LEU A 60 -0.01 -6.33 7.59
C LEU A 60 -1.17 -7.22 7.10
N THR A 61 -2.09 -6.66 6.31
CA THR A 61 -3.19 -7.43 5.71
C THR A 61 -2.67 -8.45 4.68
N SER A 62 -1.60 -8.12 3.96
CA SER A 62 -0.94 -9.05 3.04
C SER A 62 -0.38 -10.31 3.73
N VAL A 63 -0.07 -10.23 5.03
CA VAL A 63 0.36 -11.39 5.84
C VAL A 63 -0.80 -12.34 6.11
N ALA A 64 -2.04 -11.84 6.20
CA ALA A 64 -3.24 -12.66 6.41
C ALA A 64 -3.68 -13.43 5.15
N GLY A 65 -3.11 -13.14 3.98
CA GLY A 65 -3.38 -13.82 2.72
C GLY A 65 -3.21 -12.90 1.52
N LEU A 66 -2.62 -13.44 0.44
CA LEU A 66 -2.34 -12.69 -0.78
C LEU A 66 -2.80 -13.50 -2.00
N PRO A 67 -4.06 -13.32 -2.45
CA PRO A 67 -4.63 -14.10 -3.54
C PRO A 67 -3.91 -13.90 -4.88
N GLU A 68 -3.14 -12.81 -5.02
CA GLU A 68 -2.31 -12.52 -6.20
C GLU A 68 -1.11 -13.50 -6.38
N VAL A 69 -0.81 -14.33 -5.37
CA VAL A 69 0.33 -15.27 -5.37
C VAL A 69 -0.14 -16.73 -5.42
N GLU A 70 -1.39 -16.98 -5.00
CA GLU A 70 -1.99 -18.31 -4.94
C GLU A 70 -2.66 -18.75 -6.25
N ALA A 71 -2.93 -17.82 -7.17
CA ALA A 71 -3.59 -18.06 -8.46
C ALA A 71 -2.62 -18.45 -9.59
#